data_AF-A0A4Q5X862-F1
#
_entry.id   AF-A0A4Q5X862-F1
#
_cell.length_a   1.000
_cell.length_b   1.000
_cell.length_c   1.000
_cell.angle_alpha   90.00
_cell.angle_beta   90.00
_cell.angle_gamma   90.00
#
_symmetry.space_group_name_H-M   'P 1'
#
loop_
_entity.id
_entity.type
_entity.pdbx_description
1 polymer ?
#
loop_
_entity_poly.entity_id
_entity_poly.type
_entity_poly.pdbx_seq_one_letter_code
_entity_poly.pdbx_strand_id
1 'polypeptide(L)' 'HARMVGEGVNFREAPRSEAYGKVAVFEDLYGNAWDLIGPA' A
#
# COMPACT_ATOMS: atom_id res chain seq x y z
N HIS A 1 -1.85 4.03 6.73
CA HIS A 1 -0.80 4.73 5.95
C HIS A 1 0.27 5.36 6.85
N ALA A 2 -0.02 6.38 7.67
CA ALA A 2 1.00 7.10 8.46
C ALA A 2 1.90 6.20 9.34
N ARG A 3 1.31 5.17 9.98
CA ARG A 3 2.08 4.20 10.76
C ARG A 3 3.05 3.37 9.91
N MET A 4 2.66 2.94 8.71
CA MET A 4 3.51 2.13 7.82
C MET A 4 4.67 2.95 7.25
N VAL A 5 4.43 4.20 6.91
CA VAL A 5 5.51 5.13 6.47
C VAL A 5 6.50 5.38 7.60
N GLY A 6 6.03 5.55 8.84
CA GLY A 6 6.90 5.68 10.01
C GLY A 6 7.76 4.45 10.31
N GLU A 7 7.31 3.27 9.87
CA GLU A 7 8.02 1.99 10.00
C GLU A 7 8.93 1.70 8.78
N GLY A 8 9.09 2.65 7.85
CA GLY A 8 9.98 2.51 6.70
C GLY A 8 9.39 1.77 5.50
N VAL A 9 8.07 1.56 5.44
CA VAL A 9 7.41 0.98 4.27
C VAL A 9 7.38 2.01 3.13
N ASN A 10 7.97 1.62 1.99
CA ASN A 10 7.97 2.44 0.79
C ASN A 10 6.70 2.19 -0.02
N PHE A 11 5.80 3.18 -0.05
CA PHE A 11 4.63 3.16 -0.92
C PHE A 11 5.02 3.62 -2.33
N ARG A 12 4.68 2.82 -3.34
CA ARG A 12 4.90 3.21 -4.75
C ARG A 12 3.87 4.22 -5.24
N GLU A 13 2.65 4.12 -4.72
CA GLU A 13 1.55 5.00 -5.08
C GLU A 13 0.74 5.36 -3.82
N ALA A 14 0.11 6.54 -3.84
CA ALA A 14 -0.86 6.88 -2.81
C ALA A 14 -2.03 5.88 -2.84
N PRO A 15 -2.54 5.41 -1.68
CA PRO A 15 -3.67 4.50 -1.67
C PRO A 15 -4.87 5.06 -2.43
N ARG A 16 -5.38 4.31 -3.40
CA ARG A 16 -6.50 4.73 -4.26
C ARG A 16 -7.78 3.97 -3.94
N SER A 17 -8.91 4.59 -4.24
CA SER A 17 -10.22 3.97 -4.08
C SER A 17 -10.71 3.44 -5.42
N GLU A 18 -10.99 2.15 -5.48
CA GLU A 18 -11.61 1.48 -6.62
C GLU A 18 -12.98 0.91 -6.21
N ALA A 19 -13.80 0.52 -7.20
CA ALA A 19 -15.17 0.05 -6.95
C ALA A 19 -15.25 -1.18 -6.01
N TYR A 20 -14.15 -1.94 -5.92
CA TYR A 20 -14.04 -3.14 -5.12
C TYR A 20 -13.31 -2.92 -3.77
N GLY A 21 -12.89 -1.70 -3.46
CA GLY A 21 -12.22 -1.39 -2.20
C GLY A 21 -11.06 -0.42 -2.33
N LYS A 22 -10.27 -0.30 -1.26
CA LYS A 22 -9.11 0.57 -1.23
C LYS A 22 -7.84 -0.21 -1.55
N VAL A 23 -7.11 0.23 -2.56
CA VAL A 23 -5.88 -0.41 -3.02
C VAL A 23 -4.68 0.41 -2.55
N ALA A 24 -3.71 -0.25 -1.93
CA ALA A 24 -2.42 0.34 -1.59
C ALA A 24 -1.29 -0.52 -2.17
N VAL A 25 -0.35 0.12 -2.85
CA VAL A 25 0.82 -0.56 -3.45
C VAL A 25 2.07 -0.13 -2.73
N PHE A 26 2.82 -1.10 -2.20
CA PHE A 26 4.06 -0.85 -1.48
C PHE A 26 5.11 -1.93 -1.76
N GLU A 27 6.36 -1.61 -1.46
CA GLU A 27 7.49 -2.52 -1.61
C GLU A 27 7.88 -3.13 -0.27
N ASP A 28 8.19 -4.44 -0.28
CA ASP A 28 8.82 -5.10 0.87
C ASP A 28 10.35 -4.89 0.88
N LEU A 29 11.02 -5.38 1.93
CA LEU A 29 12.46 -5.21 2.14
C LEU A 29 13.34 -5.78 1.03
N TYR A 30 12.82 -6.72 0.23
CA TYR A 30 13.48 -7.35 -0.90
C TYR A 30 13.13 -6.67 -2.24
N GLY A 31 12.34 -5.59 -2.23
CA GLY A 31 11.95 -4.85 -3.42
C GLY A 31 10.82 -5.49 -4.22
N ASN A 32 10.11 -6.50 -3.67
CA ASN A 32 8.90 -6.99 -4.35
C ASN A 32 7.74 -6.03 -4.07
N ALA A 33 6.94 -5.80 -5.11
CA ALA A 33 5.74 -4.99 -5.02
C ALA A 33 4.57 -5.85 -4.53
N TRP A 34 3.83 -5.32 -3.57
CA TRP A 34 2.64 -5.93 -3.01
C TRP A 34 1.44 -5.01 -3.19
N ASP A 35 0.34 -5.59 -3.66
CA ASP A 35 -0.98 -4.95 -3.71
C ASP A 35 -1.81 -5.41 -2.51
N LEU A 36 -2.18 -4.46 -1.67
CA LEU A 36 -3.10 -4.69 -0.56
C LEU A 36 -4.46 -4.09 -0.91
N ILE A 37 -5.47 -4.95 -1.00
CA ILE A 37 -6.87 -4.56 -1.20
C ILE A 37 -7.61 -4.69 0.12
N GLY A 38 -8.08 -3.56 0.64
CA GLY A 38 -8.97 -3.52 1.81
C GLY A 38 -10.43 -3.35 1.40
N PRO A 39 -11.39 -3.78 2.23
CA PRO A 39 -12.80 -3.51 2.01
C PRO A 39 -13.07 -2.00 1.89
N ALA A 40 -14.12 -1.65 1.15
CA ALA A 40 -14.59 -0.28 0.95
C ALA A 40 -15.07 0.35 2.27
#